data_AF-A0AAV5MB20-F1
#
_entry.id   AF-A0AAV5MB20-F1
#
_cell.length_a   1.000
_cell.length_b   1.000
_cell.length_c   1.000
_cell.angle_alpha   90.00
_cell.angle_beta   90.00
_cell.angle_gamma   90.00
#
_symmetry.space_group_name_H-M   'P 1'
#
loop_
_entity.id
_entity.type
_entity.pdbx_description
1 polymer ?
#
loop_
_entity_poly.entity_id
_entity_poly.type
_entity_poly.pdbx_seq_one_letter_code
_entity_poly.pdbx_strand_id
1 'polypeptide(L)'
;MSILWEKSETWRWIVRKTRDSKPFFLTFATLCGVVPGVIGYCVMQATNSRNEQLEAQLRQNARPDSLMMGRVNRERLAEYLGELQRKEDTNDRYVAALRGETLTRNPYQRIQPIPKQNSTVDKQQKTDKA
;
A
#
# COMPACT_ATOMS: atom_id res chain seq x y z
N MET A 1 -3.61 6.16 48.10
CA MET A 1 -3.71 5.82 46.66
C MET A 1 -2.32 5.84 46.01
N SER A 2 -1.53 4.77 46.22
CA SER A 2 -0.45 4.28 45.33
C SER A 2 0.26 3.12 46.03
N ILE A 3 -0.02 1.88 45.60
CA ILE A 3 0.58 0.64 46.13
C ILE A 3 2.12 0.68 46.10
N LEU A 4 2.70 1.33 45.09
CA LEU A 4 4.15 1.50 44.94
C LEU A 4 4.77 2.40 46.02
N TRP A 5 4.02 3.40 46.51
CA TRP A 5 4.51 4.25 47.59
C TRP A 5 4.54 3.50 48.91
N GLU A 6 3.57 2.63 49.22
CA GLU A 6 3.53 1.90 50.50
C GLU A 6 4.45 0.69 50.57
N LYS A 7 4.70 0.01 49.44
CA LYS A 7 5.41 -1.29 49.42
C LYS A 7 6.87 -1.22 49.03
N SER A 8 7.33 -0.15 48.36
CA SER A 8 8.66 -0.10 47.79
C SER A 8 9.49 1.02 48.42
N GLU A 9 10.39 0.65 49.34
CA GLU A 9 11.35 1.57 49.95
C GLU A 9 12.29 2.20 48.91
N THR A 10 12.63 1.44 47.86
CA THR A 10 13.47 1.91 46.75
C THR A 10 12.82 3.05 45.99
N TRP A 11 11.51 2.98 45.69
CA TRP A 11 10.78 4.08 45.04
C TRP A 11 10.75 5.33 45.91
N ARG A 12 10.49 5.20 47.22
CA ARG A 12 10.55 6.35 48.14
C ARG A 12 11.94 6.96 48.21
N TRP A 13 12.98 6.12 48.21
CA TRP A 13 14.37 6.57 48.22
C TRP A 13 14.72 7.33 46.94
N ILE A 14 14.37 6.79 45.76
CA ILE A 14 14.59 7.45 44.47
C ILE A 14 13.88 8.81 44.47
N VAL A 15 12.60 8.86 44.84
CA VAL A 15 11.81 10.09 44.85
C VAL A 15 12.39 11.14 45.81
N ARG A 16 12.79 10.75 47.03
CA ARG A 16 13.48 11.64 47.96
C ARG A 16 14.80 12.15 47.38
N LYS A 17 15.60 11.27 46.80
CA LYS A 17 16.91 11.61 46.20
C LYS A 17 16.76 12.59 45.03
N THR A 18 15.77 12.38 44.15
CA THR A 18 15.43 13.31 43.06
C THR A 18 14.89 14.65 43.54
N ARG A 19 14.16 14.67 44.67
CA ARG A 19 13.67 15.93 45.25
C ARG A 19 14.80 16.74 45.89
N ASP A 20 15.68 16.06 46.61
CA ASP A 20 16.70 16.72 47.43
C ASP A 20 17.96 17.09 46.62
N SER A 21 18.14 16.56 45.40
CA SER A 21 19.29 16.88 44.56
C SER A 21 18.93 17.16 43.09
N LYS A 22 19.15 18.43 42.69
CA LYS A 22 18.99 18.92 41.32
C LYS A 22 19.84 18.16 40.27
N PRO A 23 21.13 17.84 40.49
CA PRO A 23 21.91 17.13 39.49
C PRO A 23 21.41 15.69 39.27
N PHE A 24 20.98 15.00 40.33
CA PHE A 24 20.43 13.65 40.23
C PHE A 24 19.09 13.62 39.48
N PHE A 25 18.24 14.63 39.69
CA PHE A 25 17.00 14.77 38.94
C PHE A 25 17.27 14.90 37.43
N LEU A 26 18.23 15.74 37.04
CA LEU A 26 18.55 15.95 35.63
C LEU A 26 19.12 14.69 34.98
N THR A 27 20.03 13.98 35.66
CA THR A 27 20.59 12.72 35.11
C THR A 27 19.55 11.60 35.05
N PHE A 28 18.67 11.50 36.04
CA PHE A 28 17.58 10.54 36.03
C PHE A 28 16.58 10.83 34.89
N ALA A 29 16.21 12.10 34.71
CA ALA A 29 15.29 12.52 33.66
C ALA A 29 15.87 12.28 32.26
N THR A 30 17.16 12.58 32.03
CA THR A 30 17.81 12.30 30.74
C THR A 30 17.89 10.81 30.48
N LEU A 31 18.22 9.99 31.48
CA LEU A 31 18.24 8.54 31.36
C LEU A 31 16.86 7.98 30.97
N CYS A 32 15.79 8.47 31.62
CA CYS A 32 14.42 8.09 31.30
C CYS A 32 13.96 8.52 29.91
N GLY A 33 14.59 9.53 29.29
CA GLY A 33 14.31 9.88 27.89
C GLY A 33 15.12 9.04 26.90
N VAL A 34 16.41 8.87 27.16
CA VAL A 34 17.34 8.18 26.24
C VAL A 34 17.04 6.69 26.16
N VAL A 35 16.81 6.02 27.30
CA VAL A 35 16.62 4.56 27.31
C VAL A 35 15.40 4.13 26.49
N PRO A 36 14.20 4.71 26.68
CA PRO A 36 13.04 4.39 25.83
C PRO A 36 13.26 4.80 24.38
N GLY A 37 13.97 5.89 24.10
CA GLY A 37 14.30 6.31 22.74
C GLY A 37 15.14 5.28 21.98
N VAL A 38 16.18 4.75 22.62
CA VAL A 38 17.03 3.69 22.04
C VAL A 38 16.24 2.40 21.85
N ILE A 39 15.45 1.98 22.85
CA ILE A 39 14.61 0.79 22.74
C ILE A 39 13.61 0.94 21.60
N GLY A 40 12.92 2.09 21.52
CA GLY A 40 11.99 2.40 20.43
C GLY A 40 12.67 2.38 19.06
N TYR A 41 13.87 2.95 18.94
CA TYR A 41 14.66 2.90 17.72
C TYR A 41 15.05 1.47 17.33
N CYS A 42 15.51 0.66 18.29
CA CYS A 42 15.84 -0.75 18.06
C CYS A 42 14.62 -1.57 17.65
N VAL A 43 13.47 -1.38 18.31
CA VAL A 43 12.21 -2.05 17.95
C VAL A 43 11.75 -1.63 16.56
N MET A 44 11.85 -0.33 16.25
CA MET A 44 11.51 0.19 14.93
C MET A 44 12.44 -0.38 13.87
N GLN A 45 13.76 -0.45 14.10
CA GLN A 45 14.71 -1.11 13.20
C GLN A 45 14.39 -2.60 13.00
N ALA A 46 14.11 -3.33 14.08
CA ALA A 46 13.82 -4.76 14.01
C ALA A 46 12.46 -5.06 13.35
N THR A 47 11.49 -4.16 13.49
CA THR A 47 10.11 -4.34 12.98
C THR A 47 9.88 -3.60 11.66
N ASN A 48 10.82 -2.78 11.20
CA ASN A 48 10.71 -2.07 9.93
C ASN A 48 10.79 -3.08 8.78
N SER A 49 9.63 -3.38 8.20
CA SER A 49 9.46 -4.26 7.05
C SER A 49 10.06 -3.71 5.75
N ARG A 50 10.72 -2.54 5.76
CA ARG A 50 11.58 -2.06 4.67
C ARG A 50 12.92 -2.80 4.69
N ASN A 51 12.85 -4.11 4.54
CA ASN A 51 14.03 -4.88 4.25
C ASN A 51 14.17 -4.90 2.72
N GLU A 52 15.05 -4.06 2.17
CA GLU A 52 15.34 -4.03 0.72
C GLU A 52 15.69 -5.43 0.21
N GLN A 53 16.20 -6.32 1.08
CA GLN A 53 16.43 -7.72 0.76
C GLN A 53 15.15 -8.53 0.59
N LEU A 54 14.09 -8.28 1.38
CA LEU A 54 12.78 -8.91 1.14
C LEU A 54 12.15 -8.38 -0.13
N GLU A 55 12.22 -7.08 -0.41
CA GLU A 55 11.74 -6.54 -1.69
C GLU A 55 12.52 -7.10 -2.88
N ALA A 56 13.84 -7.24 -2.76
CA ALA A 56 14.68 -7.85 -3.77
C ALA A 56 14.35 -9.34 -3.96
N GLN A 57 14.15 -10.10 -2.88
CA GLN A 57 13.74 -11.51 -2.94
C GLN A 57 12.32 -11.69 -3.48
N LEU A 58 11.39 -10.80 -3.16
CA LEU A 58 10.04 -10.80 -3.72
C LEU A 58 10.06 -10.44 -5.20
N ARG A 59 10.93 -9.52 -5.63
CA ARG A 59 11.18 -9.23 -7.05
C ARG A 59 11.89 -10.38 -7.78
N GLN A 60 12.77 -11.11 -7.08
CA GLN A 60 13.49 -12.26 -7.63
C GLN A 60 12.57 -13.48 -7.78
N ASN A 61 11.64 -13.69 -6.84
CA ASN A 61 10.62 -14.74 -6.89
C ASN A 61 9.33 -14.29 -7.60
N ALA A 62 9.29 -13.07 -8.13
CA ALA A 62 8.16 -12.56 -8.89
C ALA A 62 7.98 -13.43 -10.13
N ARG A 63 6.84 -14.15 -10.20
CA ARG A 63 6.46 -14.92 -11.40
C ARG A 63 6.54 -14.01 -12.63
N PRO A 64 6.94 -14.53 -13.80
CA PRO A 64 7.04 -13.73 -15.03
C PRO A 64 5.74 -12.97 -15.34
N ASP A 65 4.58 -13.55 -15.03
CA ASP A 65 3.27 -12.90 -15.15
C ASP A 65 3.17 -11.61 -14.33
N SER A 66 3.68 -11.60 -13.09
CA SER A 66 3.63 -10.42 -12.22
C SER A 66 4.54 -9.29 -12.71
N LEU A 67 5.69 -9.62 -13.30
CA LEU A 67 6.59 -8.65 -13.93
C LEU A 67 5.94 -8.04 -15.18
N MET A 68 5.29 -8.87 -16.00
CA MET A 68 4.56 -8.41 -17.18
C MET A 68 3.38 -7.52 -16.80
N MET A 69 2.60 -7.90 -15.79
CA MET A 69 1.49 -7.07 -15.28
C MET A 69 1.97 -5.74 -14.73
N GLY A 70 3.09 -5.71 -14.00
CA GLY A 70 3.70 -4.46 -13.52
C GLY A 70 4.13 -3.54 -14.66
N ARG A 71 4.72 -4.10 -15.72
CA ARG A 71 5.12 -3.35 -16.92
C ARG A 71 3.92 -2.78 -17.65
N VAL A 72 2.89 -3.61 -17.90
CA VAL A 72 1.65 -3.18 -18.55
C VAL A 72 0.98 -2.08 -17.73
N ASN A 73 0.88 -2.21 -16.40
CA ASN A 73 0.25 -1.19 -15.58
C ASN A 73 1.02 0.14 -15.61
N ARG A 74 2.36 0.09 -15.67
CA ARG A 74 3.19 1.30 -15.80
C ARG A 74 2.99 1.98 -17.16
N GLU A 75 2.92 1.22 -18.24
CA GLU A 75 2.63 1.74 -19.58
C GLU A 75 1.23 2.37 -19.67
N ARG A 76 0.23 1.73 -19.05
CA ARG A 76 -1.15 2.29 -18.93
C ARG A 76 -1.16 3.61 -18.19
N LEU A 77 -0.46 3.68 -17.08
CA LEU A 77 -0.42 4.88 -16.25
C LEU A 77 0.28 6.03 -16.99
N ALA A 78 1.34 5.75 -17.74
CA ALA A 78 1.99 6.75 -18.59
C ALA A 78 1.05 7.26 -19.70
N GLU A 79 0.25 6.38 -20.31
CA GLU A 79 -0.77 6.74 -21.30
C GLU A 79 -1.82 7.68 -20.69
N TYR A 80 -2.40 7.30 -19.53
CA TYR A 80 -3.39 8.14 -18.85
C TYR A 80 -2.84 9.51 -18.44
N LEU A 81 -1.61 9.56 -17.92
CA LEU A 81 -0.97 10.83 -17.58
C LEU A 81 -0.71 11.69 -18.83
N GLY A 82 -0.33 11.07 -19.95
CA GLY A 82 -0.17 11.77 -21.23
C GLY A 82 -1.48 12.35 -21.76
N GLU A 83 -2.59 11.61 -21.65
CA GLU A 83 -3.93 12.05 -22.03
C GLU A 83 -4.42 13.20 -21.15
N LEU A 84 -4.21 13.11 -19.83
CA LEU A 84 -4.52 14.17 -18.89
C LEU A 84 -3.70 15.44 -19.18
N GLN A 85 -2.41 15.30 -19.49
CA GLN A 85 -1.55 16.42 -19.85
C GLN A 85 -2.01 17.11 -21.15
N ARG A 86 -2.49 16.34 -22.13
CA ARG A 86 -3.03 16.84 -23.40
C ARG A 86 -4.47 17.37 -23.30
N LYS A 87 -5.12 17.21 -22.14
CA LYS A 87 -6.52 17.59 -21.89
C LYS A 87 -7.49 17.01 -22.93
N GLU A 88 -7.21 15.78 -23.37
CA GLU A 88 -8.01 15.12 -24.39
C GLU A 88 -9.34 14.62 -23.78
N ASP A 89 -10.45 14.75 -24.51
CA ASP A 89 -11.73 14.21 -24.05
C ASP A 89 -11.72 12.67 -24.12
N THR A 90 -11.78 12.04 -22.94
CA THR A 90 -11.66 10.60 -22.73
C THR A 90 -13.00 9.94 -22.38
N ASN A 91 -14.12 10.70 -22.44
CA ASN A 91 -15.45 10.22 -22.07
C ASN A 91 -15.88 8.97 -22.86
N ASP A 92 -15.48 8.86 -24.12
CA ASP A 92 -15.73 7.71 -25.00
C ASP A 92 -15.26 6.38 -24.37
N ARG A 93 -14.16 6.38 -23.60
CA ARG A 93 -13.67 5.18 -22.91
C ARG A 93 -14.52 4.80 -21.72
N TYR A 94 -15.00 5.77 -20.96
CA TYR A 94 -15.88 5.52 -19.82
C TYR A 94 -17.21 4.95 -20.30
N VAL A 95 -17.74 5.46 -21.41
CA VAL A 95 -18.93 4.91 -22.06
C VAL A 95 -18.71 3.47 -22.52
N ALA A 96 -17.57 3.17 -23.16
CA ALA A 96 -17.22 1.81 -23.57
C ALA A 96 -17.03 0.86 -22.37
N ALA A 97 -16.44 1.33 -21.27
CA ALA A 97 -16.29 0.55 -20.04
C ALA A 97 -17.65 0.25 -19.38
N LEU A 98 -18.57 1.23 -19.36
CA LEU A 98 -19.95 1.03 -18.91
C LEU A 98 -20.71 0.03 -19.78
N ARG A 99 -20.38 -0.06 -21.07
CA ARG A 99 -20.91 -1.07 -22.00
C ARG A 99 -20.24 -2.44 -21.88
N GLY A 100 -19.22 -2.59 -21.04
CA GLY A 100 -18.49 -3.85 -20.85
C GLY A 100 -17.50 -4.19 -21.97
N GLU A 101 -17.21 -3.25 -22.87
CA GLU A 101 -16.42 -3.48 -24.10
C GLU A 101 -14.89 -3.45 -23.86
N THR A 102 -14.43 -3.25 -22.61
CA THR A 102 -13.02 -2.96 -22.31
C THR A 102 -12.26 -4.05 -21.52
N LEU A 103 -12.78 -5.28 -21.41
CA LEU A 103 -12.26 -6.29 -20.48
C LEU A 103 -10.82 -6.81 -20.77
N THR A 104 -10.33 -6.78 -22.01
CA THR A 104 -8.96 -7.25 -22.37
C THR A 104 -8.30 -6.34 -23.41
N ARG A 105 -7.66 -5.25 -22.95
CA ARG A 105 -7.24 -4.13 -23.80
C ARG A 105 -5.88 -4.31 -24.48
N ASN A 106 -5.76 -3.97 -25.77
CA ASN A 106 -4.47 -3.75 -26.45
C ASN A 106 -3.86 -2.38 -26.07
N PRO A 107 -2.53 -2.27 -25.88
CA PRO A 107 -1.88 -0.98 -25.63
C PRO A 107 -2.01 -0.03 -26.84
N TYR A 108 -2.09 1.28 -26.58
CA TYR A 108 -2.19 2.36 -27.60
C TYR A 108 -3.46 2.41 -28.47
N GLN A 109 -4.47 1.58 -28.19
CA GLN A 109 -5.75 1.62 -28.90
C GLN A 109 -6.79 2.40 -28.08
N ARG A 110 -7.35 3.47 -28.65
CA ARG A 110 -8.33 4.37 -27.99
C ARG A 110 -9.66 3.68 -27.72
N ILE A 111 -10.14 2.90 -28.68
CA ILE A 111 -11.36 2.07 -28.60
C ILE A 111 -10.95 0.65 -28.97
N GLN A 112 -11.36 -0.33 -28.18
CA GLN A 112 -11.11 -1.73 -28.54
C GLN A 112 -12.02 -2.11 -29.71
N PRO A 113 -11.50 -2.81 -30.72
CA PRO A 113 -12.36 -3.37 -31.74
C PRO A 113 -13.30 -4.37 -31.06
N ILE A 114 -14.59 -4.07 -31.06
CA ILE A 114 -15.62 -4.98 -30.57
C ILE A 114 -15.51 -6.26 -31.41
N PRO A 115 -15.34 -7.45 -30.81
CA PRO A 115 -15.46 -8.69 -31.54
C PRO A 115 -16.84 -8.70 -32.20
N LYS A 116 -16.90 -8.74 -33.54
CA LYS A 116 -18.17 -8.88 -34.24
C LYS A 116 -18.79 -10.20 -33.77
N GLN A 117 -19.78 -10.12 -32.88
CA GLN A 117 -20.65 -11.25 -32.59
C GLN A 117 -21.34 -11.59 -33.91
N ASN A 118 -20.95 -12.70 -34.53
CA ASN A 118 -21.66 -13.26 -35.66
C ASN A 118 -23.09 -13.54 -35.21
N SER A 119 -23.99 -12.59 -35.49
CA SER A 119 -25.42 -12.66 -35.20
C SER A 119 -26.08 -13.53 -36.27
N THR A 120 -25.67 -14.79 -36.34
CA THR A 120 -26.17 -15.74 -37.35
C THR A 120 -26.64 -17.07 -36.78
N VAL A 121 -26.78 -17.21 -35.46
CA VAL A 121 -27.24 -18.47 -34.84
C VAL A 121 -28.67 -18.44 -34.32
N ASP A 122 -29.27 -17.27 -34.04
CA ASP A 122 -30.59 -17.20 -33.39
C ASP A 122 -31.80 -16.91 -34.30
N LYS A 123 -31.65 -16.97 -35.63
CA LYS A 123 -32.80 -16.78 -36.56
C LYS A 123 -33.34 -18.05 -37.23
N GLN A 124 -32.71 -19.21 -37.06
CA GLN A 124 -33.15 -20.45 -37.75
C GLN A 124 -33.97 -21.42 -36.89
N GLN A 125 -34.10 -21.22 -35.57
CA GLN A 125 -34.80 -22.20 -34.72
C GLN A 125 -36.25 -21.86 -34.38
N LYS A 126 -36.83 -20.79 -34.98
CA LYS A 126 -38.24 -20.39 -34.74
C LYS A 126 -39.18 -20.68 -35.91
N THR A 127 -38.71 -21.28 -37.01
CA THR A 127 -39.54 -21.53 -38.22
C THR A 127 -39.89 -22.99 -38.49
N ASP A 128 -39.46 -23.97 -37.67
CA ASP A 128 -39.76 -25.41 -37.88
C ASP A 128 -40.69 -26.02 -36.80
N LYS A 129 -41.58 -25.23 -36.22
CA LYS A 129 -42.75 -25.74 -35.47
C LYS A 129 -44.01 -25.00 -35.90
N ALA A 130 -44.51 -25.35 -37.06
CA ALA A 130 -45.89 -25.13 -37.50
C ALA A 130 -46.42 -26.44 -38.07
#